data_AF-R4LNW2-F1
#
_entry.id   AF-R4LNW2-F1
#
_cell.length_a   1.000
_cell.length_b   1.000
_cell.length_c   1.000
_cell.angle_alpha   90.00
_cell.angle_beta   90.00
_cell.angle_gamma   90.00
#
_symmetry.space_group_name_H-M   'P 1'
#
loop_
_entity.id
_entity.type
_entity.pdbx_description
1 polymer ?
#
loop_
_entity_poly.entity_id
_entity_poly.type
_entity_poly.pdbx_seq_one_letter_code
_entity_poly.pdbx_strand_id
1 'polypeptide(L)'
;MTEGLRERKKREMRRRLSDTAAQLFLRHGFDAFRVADVAEACGVSEKTVFNYFPTKESLVLDQLETTMSALRTGLADASVPPVRAALRILGAELTAITGGVAASGDPVSAIAGYRRFGELLAATPSLRAYQSDTMDRFVTVAAQLLAERIGSHPDDPEPQIAAAALLGLWRVQFQSLRRHLATTSDPGELHDEVTADVHRAARLIENGLTSAWPS
;
A
#
# COMPACT_ATOMS: atom_id res chain seq x y z
N MET A 1 9.25 -14.39 19.12
CA MET A 1 8.37 -13.90 20.20
C MET A 1 6.94 -14.20 19.81
N THR A 2 6.25 -15.05 20.56
CA THR A 2 4.85 -15.42 20.31
C THR A 2 3.96 -14.23 20.66
N GLU A 3 3.07 -13.83 19.75
CA GLU A 3 2.20 -12.68 19.95
C GLU A 3 1.27 -12.88 21.16
N GLY A 4 1.25 -11.90 22.06
CA GLY A 4 0.33 -11.91 23.20
C GLY A 4 -1.13 -11.76 22.78
N LEU A 5 -2.05 -12.38 23.53
CA LEU A 5 -3.50 -12.37 23.26
C LEU A 5 -4.08 -10.95 23.03
N ARG A 6 -3.52 -9.94 23.70
CA ARG A 6 -3.93 -8.53 23.56
C ARG A 6 -3.59 -7.96 22.18
N GLU A 7 -2.39 -8.20 21.68
CA GLU A 7 -1.96 -7.72 20.36
C GLU A 7 -2.75 -8.41 19.25
N ARG A 8 -3.00 -9.72 19.39
CA ARG A 8 -3.84 -10.46 18.44
C ARG A 8 -5.25 -9.87 18.35
N LYS A 9 -5.91 -9.67 19.51
CA LYS A 9 -7.24 -9.04 19.58
C LYS A 9 -7.24 -7.63 18.99
N LYS A 10 -6.16 -6.86 19.22
CA LYS A 10 -6.01 -5.52 18.65
C LYS A 10 -5.95 -5.56 17.12
N ARG A 11 -5.15 -6.47 16.55
CA ARG A 11 -5.04 -6.65 15.08
C ARG A 11 -6.34 -7.16 14.45
N GLU A 12 -7.01 -8.11 15.07
CA GLU A 12 -8.31 -8.62 14.62
C GLU A 12 -9.37 -7.50 14.58
N MET A 13 -9.45 -6.69 15.63
CA MET A 13 -10.37 -5.54 15.67
C MET A 13 -10.06 -4.52 14.59
N ARG A 14 -8.78 -4.14 14.42
CA ARG A 14 -8.34 -3.20 13.40
C ARG A 14 -8.77 -3.65 11.99
N ARG A 15 -8.53 -4.93 11.69
CA ARG A 15 -8.90 -5.55 10.41
C ARG A 15 -10.42 -5.53 10.20
N ARG A 16 -11.19 -5.94 11.22
CA ARG A 16 -12.67 -5.94 11.15
C ARG A 16 -13.21 -4.54 10.84
N LEU A 17 -12.66 -3.50 11.45
CA LEU A 17 -13.05 -2.12 11.20
C LEU A 17 -12.75 -1.70 9.75
N SER A 18 -11.52 -1.95 9.27
CA SER A 18 -11.09 -1.62 7.91
C SER A 18 -11.91 -2.39 6.85
N ASP A 19 -12.10 -3.69 7.03
CA ASP A 19 -12.88 -4.53 6.11
C ASP A 19 -14.34 -4.05 6.02
N THR A 20 -14.93 -3.68 7.15
CA THR A 20 -16.29 -3.12 7.20
C THR A 20 -16.38 -1.78 6.47
N ALA A 21 -15.38 -0.90 6.68
CA ALA A 21 -15.32 0.38 6.00
C ALA A 21 -15.12 0.22 4.49
N ALA A 22 -14.27 -0.71 4.05
CA ALA A 22 -14.06 -1.02 2.63
C ALA A 22 -15.36 -1.52 1.96
N GLN A 23 -16.15 -2.34 2.67
CA GLN A 23 -17.46 -2.78 2.17
C GLN A 23 -18.46 -1.63 2.04
N LEU A 24 -18.55 -0.75 3.05
CA LEU A 24 -19.44 0.42 2.99
C LEU A 24 -18.99 1.40 1.90
N PHE A 25 -17.69 1.62 1.76
CA PHE A 25 -17.11 2.44 0.70
C PHE A 25 -17.45 1.89 -0.70
N LEU A 26 -17.32 0.58 -0.93
CA LEU A 26 -17.68 -0.05 -2.20
C LEU A 26 -19.17 0.07 -2.53
N ARG A 27 -20.03 -0.03 -1.51
CA ARG A 27 -21.49 0.00 -1.68
C ARG A 27 -22.04 1.40 -1.86
N HIS A 28 -21.57 2.36 -1.07
CA HIS A 28 -22.18 3.68 -0.94
C HIS A 28 -21.31 4.82 -1.49
N GLY A 29 -20.03 4.58 -1.74
CA GLY A 29 -19.05 5.62 -2.03
C GLY A 29 -18.54 6.31 -0.77
N PHE A 30 -17.47 7.12 -0.89
CA PHE A 30 -16.79 7.66 0.28
C PHE A 30 -17.69 8.58 1.09
N ASP A 31 -18.36 9.56 0.49
CA ASP A 31 -19.10 10.59 1.23
C ASP A 31 -20.38 10.09 1.90
N ALA A 32 -20.95 8.98 1.41
CA ALA A 32 -22.27 8.52 1.83
C ALA A 32 -22.30 7.74 3.16
N PHE A 33 -21.20 7.06 3.53
CA PHE A 33 -21.13 6.34 4.81
C PHE A 33 -20.49 7.20 5.91
N ARG A 34 -20.73 6.87 7.17
CA ARG A 34 -20.15 7.53 8.35
C ARG A 34 -19.29 6.56 9.15
N VAL A 35 -18.35 7.09 9.92
CA VAL A 35 -17.58 6.28 10.89
C VAL A 35 -18.51 5.62 11.92
N ALA A 36 -19.61 6.28 12.27
CA ALA A 36 -20.70 5.72 13.06
C ALA A 36 -21.26 4.41 12.49
N ASP A 37 -21.48 4.34 11.17
CA ASP A 37 -22.03 3.15 10.51
C ASP A 37 -21.05 1.95 10.64
N VAL A 38 -19.74 2.22 10.55
CA VAL A 38 -18.70 1.20 10.76
C VAL A 38 -18.68 0.74 12.22
N ALA A 39 -18.78 1.69 13.16
CA ALA A 39 -18.80 1.41 14.59
C ALA A 39 -20.00 0.53 14.97
N GLU A 40 -21.19 0.87 14.48
CA GLU A 40 -22.43 0.12 14.67
C GLU A 40 -22.30 -1.30 14.11
N ALA A 41 -21.86 -1.44 12.86
CA ALA A 41 -21.67 -2.76 12.23
C ALA A 41 -20.62 -3.64 12.95
N CYS A 42 -19.65 -3.02 13.62
CA CYS A 42 -18.63 -3.72 14.41
C CYS A 42 -19.03 -3.94 15.87
N GLY A 43 -20.13 -3.35 16.35
CA GLY A 43 -20.55 -3.41 17.76
C GLY A 43 -19.61 -2.68 18.70
N VAL A 44 -19.04 -1.55 18.27
CA VAL A 44 -18.12 -0.72 19.06
C VAL A 44 -18.56 0.75 19.05
N SER A 45 -17.97 1.57 19.92
CA SER A 45 -18.20 3.02 19.89
C SER A 45 -17.40 3.70 18.76
N GLU A 46 -17.87 4.85 18.27
CA GLU A 46 -17.08 5.70 17.35
C GLU A 46 -15.72 6.06 17.92
N LYS A 47 -15.65 6.36 19.22
CA LYS A 47 -14.38 6.60 19.93
C LYS A 47 -13.43 5.42 19.80
N THR A 48 -13.95 4.19 19.85
CA THR A 48 -13.14 3.00 19.62
C THR A 48 -12.57 3.02 18.20
N VAL A 49 -13.37 3.32 17.18
CA VAL A 49 -12.88 3.40 15.79
C VAL A 49 -11.78 4.46 15.66
N PHE A 50 -12.00 5.67 16.18
CA PHE A 50 -11.02 6.75 16.13
C PHE A 50 -9.72 6.46 16.88
N ASN A 51 -9.74 5.60 17.91
CA ASN A 51 -8.53 5.14 18.58
C ASN A 51 -7.64 4.27 17.67
N TYR A 52 -8.22 3.58 16.69
CA TYR A 52 -7.48 2.81 15.68
C TYR A 52 -7.16 3.65 14.45
N PHE A 53 -8.10 4.50 14.04
CA PHE A 53 -8.07 5.22 12.78
C PHE A 53 -8.41 6.70 12.99
N PRO A 54 -7.41 7.58 13.07
CA PRO A 54 -7.63 9.00 13.38
C PRO A 54 -8.56 9.71 12.39
N THR A 55 -8.62 9.24 11.16
CA THR A 55 -9.48 9.80 10.10
C THR A 55 -10.23 8.71 9.35
N LYS A 56 -11.32 9.08 8.68
CA LYS A 56 -12.10 8.16 7.83
C LYS A 56 -11.27 7.66 6.64
N GLU A 57 -10.37 8.49 6.12
CA GLU A 57 -9.42 8.11 5.08
C GLU A 57 -8.46 7.03 5.59
N SER A 58 -7.92 7.17 6.81
CA SER A 58 -7.03 6.16 7.40
C SER A 58 -7.73 4.82 7.63
N LEU A 59 -9.04 4.86 7.87
CA LEU A 59 -9.89 3.67 8.03
C LEU A 59 -10.10 2.92 6.69
N VAL A 60 -10.21 3.65 5.57
CA VAL A 60 -10.35 3.05 4.23
C VAL A 60 -8.99 2.61 3.67
N LEU A 61 -7.91 3.29 4.06
CA LEU A 61 -6.55 3.10 3.53
C LEU A 61 -5.60 2.52 4.60
N ASP A 62 -6.08 1.56 5.39
CA ASP A 62 -5.35 0.93 6.50
C ASP A 62 -3.96 0.41 6.10
N GLN A 63 -3.86 -0.15 4.89
CA GLN A 63 -2.64 -0.78 4.40
C GLN A 63 -1.42 0.15 4.43
N LEU A 64 -1.62 1.47 4.32
CA LEU A 64 -0.52 2.44 4.32
C LEU A 64 0.26 2.44 5.64
N GLU A 65 -0.36 2.20 6.79
CA GLU A 65 0.38 2.10 8.06
C GLU A 65 1.27 0.85 8.10
N THR A 66 0.77 -0.27 7.55
CA THR A 66 1.54 -1.50 7.39
C THR A 66 2.73 -1.30 6.45
N THR A 67 2.53 -0.62 5.31
CA THR A 67 3.60 -0.27 4.37
C THR A 67 4.67 0.60 5.03
N MET A 68 4.27 1.61 5.81
CA MET A 68 5.23 2.46 6.54
C MET A 68 6.09 1.64 7.51
N SER A 69 5.49 0.71 8.26
CA SER A 69 6.23 -0.17 9.15
C SER A 69 7.19 -1.09 8.39
N ALA A 70 6.77 -1.60 7.23
CA ALA A 70 7.60 -2.46 6.39
C ALA A 70 8.78 -1.69 5.78
N LEU A 71 8.56 -0.44 5.36
CA LEU A 71 9.61 0.46 4.87
C LEU A 71 10.66 0.73 5.95
N ARG A 72 10.25 1.07 7.18
CA ARG A 72 11.18 1.30 8.30
C ARG A 72 12.06 0.08 8.55
N THR A 73 11.46 -1.10 8.62
CA THR A 73 12.21 -2.34 8.85
C THR A 73 13.10 -2.70 7.67
N GLY A 74 12.57 -2.66 6.45
CA GLY A 74 13.28 -3.09 5.24
C GLY A 74 14.42 -2.16 4.84
N LEU A 75 14.23 -0.85 4.99
CA LEU A 75 15.24 0.15 4.67
C LEU A 75 16.22 0.42 5.83
N ALA A 76 15.97 -0.06 7.05
CA ALA A 76 16.97 -0.04 8.11
C ALA A 76 18.08 -1.12 7.93
N ASP A 77 17.78 -2.24 7.26
CA ASP A 77 18.75 -3.33 7.08
C ASP A 77 19.79 -3.03 5.99
N ALA A 78 20.93 -2.48 6.40
CA ALA A 78 22.03 -2.10 5.50
C ALA A 78 22.60 -3.27 4.67
N SER A 79 22.37 -4.53 5.07
CA SER A 79 22.83 -5.70 4.31
C SER A 79 21.98 -5.96 3.05
N VAL A 80 20.80 -5.35 2.96
CA VAL A 80 19.87 -5.51 1.84
C VAL A 80 19.91 -4.24 0.97
N PRO A 81 20.15 -4.37 -0.36
CA PRO A 81 20.04 -3.24 -1.27
C PRO A 81 18.65 -2.58 -1.20
N PRO A 82 18.53 -1.23 -1.20
CA PRO A 82 17.25 -0.55 -1.05
C PRO A 82 16.18 -0.96 -2.06
N VAL A 83 16.55 -1.15 -3.33
CA VAL A 83 15.63 -1.64 -4.38
C VAL A 83 15.09 -3.03 -4.03
N ARG A 84 15.96 -3.95 -3.57
CA ARG A 84 15.54 -5.28 -3.15
C ARG A 84 14.61 -5.23 -1.94
N ALA A 85 14.87 -4.34 -0.97
CA ALA A 85 13.97 -4.14 0.16
C ALA A 85 12.59 -3.68 -0.30
N ALA A 86 12.52 -2.67 -1.19
CA ALA A 86 11.26 -2.20 -1.77
C ALA A 86 10.51 -3.30 -2.52
N LEU A 87 11.20 -4.07 -3.37
CA LEU A 87 10.61 -5.20 -4.11
C LEU A 87 10.03 -6.28 -3.20
N ARG A 88 10.66 -6.57 -2.06
CA ARG A 88 10.13 -7.52 -1.08
C ARG A 88 8.81 -7.04 -0.46
N ILE A 89 8.70 -5.73 -0.19
CA ILE A 89 7.48 -5.14 0.38
C ILE A 89 6.36 -5.17 -0.66
N LEU A 90 6.61 -4.65 -1.86
CA LEU A 90 5.66 -4.65 -2.99
C LEU A 90 5.19 -6.06 -3.35
N GLY A 91 6.10 -7.05 -3.34
CA GLY A 91 5.78 -8.44 -3.60
C GLY A 91 4.90 -9.06 -2.51
N ALA A 92 5.14 -8.73 -1.24
CA ALA A 92 4.30 -9.20 -0.13
C ALA A 92 2.89 -8.59 -0.19
N GLU A 93 2.78 -7.30 -0.51
CA GLU A 93 1.50 -6.60 -0.70
C GLU A 93 0.70 -7.20 -1.86
N LEU A 94 1.35 -7.42 -3.00
CA LEU A 94 0.73 -8.06 -4.16
C LEU A 94 0.24 -9.48 -3.85
N THR A 95 1.07 -10.26 -3.16
CA THR A 95 0.74 -11.62 -2.75
C THR A 95 -0.47 -11.65 -1.81
N ALA A 96 -0.61 -10.66 -0.92
CA ALA A 96 -1.79 -10.55 -0.08
C ALA A 96 -3.06 -10.26 -0.90
N ILE A 97 -2.97 -9.38 -1.90
CA ILE A 97 -4.08 -9.06 -2.82
C ILE A 97 -4.48 -10.29 -3.63
N THR A 98 -3.55 -10.89 -4.36
CA THR A 98 -3.86 -12.01 -5.27
C THR A 98 -4.20 -13.29 -4.50
N GLY A 99 -3.60 -13.51 -3.33
CA GLY A 99 -3.99 -14.57 -2.40
C GLY A 99 -5.41 -14.40 -1.88
N GLY A 100 -5.84 -13.16 -1.59
CA GLY A 100 -7.23 -12.86 -1.22
C GLY A 100 -8.23 -13.13 -2.34
N VAL A 101 -7.85 -12.82 -3.59
CA VAL A 101 -8.65 -13.17 -4.78
C VAL A 101 -8.73 -14.68 -4.97
N ALA A 102 -7.59 -15.38 -4.91
CA ALA A 102 -7.53 -16.83 -5.10
C ALA A 102 -8.27 -17.61 -4.01
N ALA A 103 -8.23 -17.11 -2.76
CA ALA A 103 -8.96 -17.68 -1.64
C ALA A 103 -10.46 -17.35 -1.66
N SER A 104 -10.90 -16.44 -2.53
CA SER A 104 -12.32 -16.16 -2.70
C SER A 104 -13.00 -17.32 -3.43
N GLY A 105 -14.24 -17.64 -3.04
CA GLY A 105 -15.06 -18.61 -3.78
C GLY A 105 -15.52 -18.13 -5.16
N ASP A 106 -15.24 -16.87 -5.51
CA ASP A 106 -15.58 -16.23 -6.77
C ASP A 106 -14.51 -15.18 -7.15
N PRO A 107 -13.39 -15.62 -7.78
CA PRO A 107 -12.29 -14.76 -8.16
C PRO A 107 -12.69 -13.61 -9.09
N VAL A 108 -13.68 -13.83 -9.96
CA VAL A 108 -14.18 -12.83 -10.92
C VAL A 108 -14.82 -11.67 -10.16
N SER A 109 -15.70 -11.98 -9.19
CA SER A 109 -16.32 -10.96 -8.34
C SER A 109 -15.30 -10.24 -7.45
N ALA A 110 -14.32 -10.97 -6.90
CA ALA A 110 -13.25 -10.38 -6.10
C ALA A 110 -12.42 -9.37 -6.91
N ILE A 111 -12.04 -9.72 -8.15
CA ILE A 111 -11.31 -8.82 -9.06
C ILE A 111 -12.15 -7.61 -9.44
N ALA A 112 -13.44 -7.80 -9.74
CA ALA A 112 -14.35 -6.69 -9.97
C ALA A 112 -14.44 -5.75 -8.76
N GLY A 113 -14.42 -6.30 -7.53
CA GLY A 113 -14.35 -5.55 -6.28
C GLY A 113 -13.09 -4.70 -6.17
N TYR A 114 -11.89 -5.29 -6.39
CA TYR A 114 -10.62 -4.55 -6.36
C TYR A 114 -10.56 -3.45 -7.42
N ARG A 115 -11.01 -3.73 -8.65
CA ARG A 115 -11.10 -2.75 -9.73
C ARG A 115 -11.99 -1.58 -9.33
N ARG A 116 -13.21 -1.85 -8.86
CA ARG A 116 -14.16 -0.82 -8.41
C ARG A 116 -13.65 -0.02 -7.22
N PHE A 117 -12.96 -0.67 -6.28
CA PHE A 117 -12.32 0.01 -5.15
C PHE A 117 -11.30 1.06 -5.65
N GLY A 118 -10.43 0.66 -6.58
CA GLY A 118 -9.43 1.54 -7.19
C GLY A 118 -10.05 2.70 -7.97
N GLU A 119 -11.14 2.46 -8.70
CA GLU A 119 -11.89 3.49 -9.41
C GLU A 119 -12.50 4.52 -8.46
N LEU A 120 -13.17 4.07 -7.39
CA LEU A 120 -13.75 4.95 -6.38
C LEU A 120 -12.70 5.77 -5.65
N LEU A 121 -11.56 5.16 -5.32
CA LEU A 121 -10.43 5.85 -4.70
C LEU A 121 -9.93 6.97 -5.62
N ALA A 122 -9.70 6.67 -6.90
CA ALA A 122 -9.25 7.67 -7.87
C ALA A 122 -10.28 8.79 -8.08
N ALA A 123 -11.57 8.48 -8.01
CA ALA A 123 -12.65 9.45 -8.13
C ALA A 123 -12.82 10.35 -6.88
N THR A 124 -12.31 9.94 -5.71
CA THR A 124 -12.52 10.64 -4.44
C THR A 124 -11.34 11.58 -4.12
N PRO A 125 -11.52 12.92 -4.13
CA PRO A 125 -10.42 13.87 -3.94
C PRO A 125 -9.72 13.77 -2.58
N SER A 126 -10.47 13.57 -1.49
CA SER A 126 -9.91 13.45 -0.13
C SER A 126 -9.02 12.21 0.03
N LEU A 127 -9.43 11.07 -0.54
CA LEU A 127 -8.62 9.85 -0.54
C LEU A 127 -7.33 10.02 -1.35
N ARG A 128 -7.41 10.68 -2.53
CA ARG A 128 -6.20 11.00 -3.31
C ARG A 128 -5.25 11.92 -2.54
N ALA A 129 -5.78 12.97 -1.91
CA ALA A 129 -4.99 13.89 -1.11
C ALA A 129 -4.31 13.18 0.08
N TYR A 130 -5.06 12.34 0.80
CA TYR A 130 -4.53 11.54 1.89
C TYR A 130 -3.44 10.55 1.42
N GLN A 131 -3.63 9.92 0.26
CA GLN A 131 -2.63 9.03 -0.33
C GLN A 131 -1.35 9.79 -0.69
N SER A 132 -1.47 10.96 -1.34
CA SER A 132 -0.33 11.82 -1.67
C SER A 132 0.45 12.25 -0.43
N ASP A 133 -0.23 12.81 0.57
CA ASP A 133 0.40 13.19 1.85
C ASP A 133 1.11 12.00 2.52
N THR A 134 0.52 10.81 2.44
CA THR A 134 1.14 9.61 2.99
C THR A 134 2.37 9.15 2.21
N MET A 135 2.36 9.25 0.88
CA MET A 135 3.55 8.98 0.06
C MET A 135 4.68 9.97 0.34
N ASP A 136 4.37 11.25 0.55
CA ASP A 136 5.39 12.26 0.89
C ASP A 136 6.04 11.94 2.25
N ARG A 137 5.24 11.46 3.22
CA ARG A 137 5.77 10.95 4.49
C ARG A 137 6.62 9.70 4.31
N PHE A 138 6.28 8.81 3.38
CA PHE A 138 7.10 7.63 3.08
C PHE A 138 8.44 8.02 2.48
N VAL A 139 8.45 8.98 1.54
CA VAL A 139 9.67 9.52 0.95
C VAL A 139 10.56 10.12 2.03
N THR A 140 9.99 10.92 2.94
CA THR A 140 10.73 11.52 4.07
C THR A 140 11.40 10.44 4.93
N VAL A 141 10.66 9.40 5.32
CA VAL A 141 11.20 8.29 6.13
C VAL A 141 12.26 7.50 5.37
N ALA A 142 12.03 7.22 4.09
CA ALA A 142 13.01 6.51 3.27
C ALA A 142 14.30 7.32 3.08
N ALA A 143 14.21 8.63 2.85
CA ALA A 143 15.36 9.50 2.71
C ALA A 143 16.20 9.52 4.00
N GLN A 144 15.56 9.58 5.17
CA GLN A 144 16.24 9.48 6.46
C GLN A 144 17.02 8.16 6.59
N LEU A 145 16.36 7.03 6.33
CA LEU A 145 16.99 5.71 6.43
C LEU A 145 18.12 5.50 5.42
N LEU A 146 18.00 6.08 4.22
CA LEU A 146 19.05 6.01 3.20
C LEU A 146 20.25 6.89 3.55
N ALA A 147 20.00 8.09 4.08
CA ALA A 147 21.06 9.01 4.52
C ALA A 147 21.89 8.39 5.66
N GLU A 148 21.25 7.74 6.63
CA GLU A 148 21.91 7.01 7.71
C GLU A 148 22.88 5.93 7.18
N ARG A 149 22.53 5.23 6.10
CA ARG A 149 23.37 4.17 5.51
C ARG A 149 24.65 4.70 4.86
N ILE A 150 24.61 5.91 4.32
CA ILE A 150 25.75 6.51 3.59
C ILE A 150 26.47 7.60 4.39
N GLY A 151 25.99 7.91 5.60
CA GLY A 151 26.56 8.95 6.45
C GLY A 151 26.35 10.36 5.90
N SER A 152 25.26 10.60 5.18
CA SER A 152 24.91 11.92 4.63
C SER A 152 23.80 12.61 5.45
N HIS A 153 23.48 13.86 5.12
CA HIS A 153 22.32 14.53 5.68
C HIS A 153 21.04 14.08 4.95
N PRO A 154 19.89 13.91 5.63
CA PRO A 154 18.64 13.49 4.99
C PRO A 154 18.13 14.46 3.91
N ASP A 155 18.47 15.74 4.01
CA ASP A 155 18.08 16.77 3.03
C ASP A 155 19.06 16.90 1.85
N ASP A 156 20.14 16.09 1.82
CA ASP A 156 21.04 16.04 0.66
C ASP A 156 20.31 15.47 -0.57
N PRO A 157 20.68 15.89 -1.79
CA PRO A 157 19.95 15.51 -2.99
C PRO A 157 19.96 13.99 -3.24
N GLU A 158 21.04 13.29 -2.90
CA GLU A 158 21.20 11.84 -3.13
C GLU A 158 20.16 10.98 -2.39
N PRO A 159 20.01 11.04 -1.06
CA PRO A 159 18.98 10.26 -0.35
C PRO A 159 17.56 10.70 -0.75
N GLN A 160 17.34 11.99 -1.03
CA GLN A 160 16.04 12.52 -1.44
C GLN A 160 15.60 11.93 -2.80
N ILE A 161 16.46 11.99 -3.82
CA ILE A 161 16.11 11.46 -5.14
C ILE A 161 16.04 9.94 -5.14
N ALA A 162 16.90 9.26 -4.37
CA ALA A 162 16.87 7.81 -4.24
C ALA A 162 15.57 7.34 -3.57
N ALA A 163 15.15 8.00 -2.48
CA ALA A 163 13.87 7.73 -1.82
C ALA A 163 12.68 7.95 -2.75
N ALA A 164 12.64 9.10 -3.43
CA ALA A 164 11.58 9.41 -4.39
C ALA A 164 11.51 8.38 -5.53
N ALA A 165 12.66 7.97 -6.08
CA ALA A 165 12.72 6.95 -7.12
C ALA A 165 12.20 5.60 -6.62
N LEU A 166 12.64 5.14 -5.44
CA LEU A 166 12.18 3.90 -4.82
C LEU A 166 10.67 3.90 -4.57
N LEU A 167 10.14 4.97 -3.99
CA LEU A 167 8.70 5.08 -3.72
C LEU A 167 7.87 5.23 -5.00
N GLY A 168 8.49 5.67 -6.10
CA GLY A 168 7.91 5.62 -7.44
C GLY A 168 7.45 4.20 -7.86
N LEU A 169 8.05 3.14 -7.32
CA LEU A 169 7.64 1.75 -7.61
C LEU A 169 6.22 1.43 -7.12
N TRP A 170 5.74 2.04 -6.01
CA TRP A 170 4.34 1.87 -5.58
C TRP A 170 3.37 2.45 -6.61
N ARG A 171 3.69 3.61 -7.18
CA ARG A 171 2.89 4.21 -8.25
C ARG A 171 2.84 3.29 -9.48
N VAL A 172 3.96 2.68 -9.85
CA VAL A 172 4.03 1.68 -10.94
C VAL A 172 3.15 0.48 -10.62
N GLN A 173 3.24 -0.07 -9.41
CA GLN A 173 2.42 -1.22 -9.00
C GLN A 173 0.92 -0.90 -9.03
N PHE A 174 0.49 0.25 -8.49
CA PHE A 174 -0.92 0.65 -8.53
C PHE A 174 -1.43 0.84 -9.96
N GLN A 175 -0.64 1.49 -10.83
CA GLN A 175 -1.01 1.66 -12.22
C GLN A 175 -1.08 0.31 -12.95
N SER A 176 -0.15 -0.59 -12.63
CA SER A 176 -0.11 -1.94 -13.21
C SER A 176 -1.30 -2.79 -12.77
N LEU A 177 -1.62 -2.80 -11.47
CA LEU A 177 -2.80 -3.45 -10.93
C LEU A 177 -4.06 -2.96 -11.63
N ARG A 178 -4.25 -1.64 -11.72
CA ARG A 178 -5.44 -1.07 -12.38
C ARG A 178 -5.55 -1.50 -13.85
N ARG A 179 -4.43 -1.57 -14.56
CA ARG A 179 -4.41 -1.99 -15.97
C ARG A 179 -4.79 -3.46 -16.12
N HIS A 180 -4.18 -4.34 -15.33
CA HIS A 180 -4.31 -5.79 -15.47
C HIS A 180 -5.60 -6.32 -14.85
N LEU A 181 -6.12 -5.68 -13.79
CA LEU A 181 -7.47 -5.95 -13.26
C LEU A 181 -8.60 -5.63 -14.26
N ALA A 182 -8.30 -4.88 -15.33
CA ALA A 182 -9.26 -4.62 -16.40
C ALA A 182 -9.25 -5.71 -17.49
N THR A 183 -8.23 -6.56 -17.53
CA THR A 183 -7.99 -7.51 -18.63
C THR A 183 -7.97 -8.97 -18.19
N THR A 184 -7.52 -9.27 -16.97
CA THR A 184 -7.48 -10.64 -16.43
C THR A 184 -8.39 -10.84 -15.23
N SER A 185 -8.92 -12.07 -15.12
CA SER A 185 -9.61 -12.57 -13.92
C SER A 185 -8.81 -13.68 -13.21
N ASP A 186 -7.60 -13.98 -13.68
CA ASP A 186 -6.74 -14.99 -13.10
C ASP A 186 -5.78 -14.33 -12.08
N PRO A 187 -5.79 -14.76 -10.79
CA PRO A 187 -4.95 -14.15 -9.77
C PRO A 187 -3.46 -14.45 -9.93
N GLY A 188 -3.10 -15.56 -10.59
CA GLY A 188 -1.71 -15.91 -10.89
C GLY A 188 -1.15 -15.03 -12.00
N GLU A 189 -1.89 -14.92 -13.11
CA GLU A 189 -1.56 -14.02 -14.23
C GLU A 189 -1.44 -12.57 -13.75
N LEU A 190 -2.40 -12.09 -12.94
CA LEU A 190 -2.35 -10.76 -12.35
C LEU A 190 -1.07 -10.55 -11.51
N HIS A 191 -0.67 -11.54 -10.71
CA HIS A 191 0.54 -11.45 -9.89
C HIS A 191 1.79 -11.37 -10.75
N ASP A 192 1.91 -12.24 -11.74
CA ASP A 192 3.07 -12.35 -12.61
C ASP A 192 3.25 -11.08 -13.46
N GLU A 193 2.17 -10.57 -14.06
CA GLU A 193 2.21 -9.37 -14.90
C GLU A 193 2.57 -8.11 -14.11
N VAL A 194 1.99 -7.94 -12.91
CA VAL A 194 2.30 -6.79 -12.04
C VAL A 194 3.73 -6.88 -11.51
N THR A 195 4.19 -8.08 -11.12
CA THR A 195 5.57 -8.31 -10.69
C THR A 195 6.55 -7.98 -11.80
N ALA A 196 6.26 -8.43 -13.03
CA ALA A 196 7.09 -8.14 -14.19
C ALA A 196 7.20 -6.63 -14.42
N ASP A 197 6.10 -5.89 -14.43
CA ASP A 197 6.08 -4.44 -14.61
C ASP A 197 6.92 -3.69 -13.57
N VAL A 198 6.75 -4.01 -12.30
CA VAL A 198 7.52 -3.41 -11.19
C VAL A 198 9.01 -3.73 -11.31
N HIS A 199 9.36 -4.98 -11.66
CA HIS A 199 10.75 -5.39 -11.85
C HIS A 199 11.41 -4.68 -13.04
N ARG A 200 10.66 -4.40 -14.12
CA ARG A 200 11.20 -3.59 -15.25
C ARG A 200 11.53 -2.18 -14.79
N ALA A 201 10.65 -1.55 -14.02
CA ALA A 201 10.88 -0.21 -13.47
C ALA A 201 12.04 -0.19 -12.47
N ALA A 202 12.14 -1.19 -11.59
CA ALA A 202 13.21 -1.30 -10.60
C ALA A 202 14.60 -1.37 -11.23
N ARG A 203 14.76 -2.07 -12.37
CA ARG A 203 16.04 -2.11 -13.10
C ARG A 203 16.50 -0.73 -13.58
N LEU A 204 15.58 0.21 -13.84
CA LEU A 204 15.94 1.58 -14.21
C LEU A 204 16.49 2.37 -13.01
N ILE A 205 16.04 2.04 -11.81
CA ILE A 205 16.56 2.63 -10.56
C ILE A 205 17.96 2.05 -10.27
N GLU A 206 18.16 0.75 -10.46
CA GLU A 206 19.46 0.10 -10.23
C GLU A 206 20.54 0.53 -11.23
N ASN A 207 20.18 0.67 -12.51
CA ASN A 207 21.14 0.95 -13.59
C ASN A 207 21.23 2.43 -13.97
N GLY A 208 20.33 3.27 -13.46
CA GLY A 208 20.20 4.68 -13.84
C GLY A 208 19.51 4.91 -15.18
N LEU A 209 19.07 6.15 -15.42
CA LEU A 209 18.25 6.54 -16.57
C LEU A 209 18.97 6.42 -17.92
N THR A 210 20.30 6.54 -17.94
CA THR A 210 21.13 6.38 -19.15
C THR A 210 21.07 4.96 -19.73
N SER A 211 20.64 3.97 -18.94
CA SER A 211 20.45 2.59 -19.41
C SER A 211 19.18 2.40 -20.26
N ALA A 212 18.20 3.31 -20.15
CA ALA A 212 16.92 3.21 -20.87
C ALA A 212 16.82 4.10 -22.11
N TRP A 213 17.68 5.11 -22.23
CA TRP A 213 17.69 6.05 -23.35
C TRP A 213 19.12 6.18 -23.88
N PRO A 214 19.48 5.51 -25.00
CA PRO A 214 20.73 5.79 -25.68
C PRO A 214 20.69 7.21 -26.24
N SER A 215 21.81 7.94 -26.06
CA SER A 215 22.02 9.32 -26.54
C SER A 215 21.90 9.46 -28.06
#